data_AF-A0A1N6SXD9-F1
#
_entry.id   AF-A0A1N6SXD9-F1
#
_cell.length_a   1.000
_cell.length_b   1.000
_cell.length_c   1.000
_cell.angle_alpha   90.00
_cell.angle_beta   90.00
_cell.angle_gamma   90.00
#
_symmetry.space_group_name_H-M   'P 1'
#
loop_
_entity.id
_entity.type
_entity.pdbx_description
1 polymer ?
#
loop_
_entity_poly.entity_id
_entity_poly.type
_entity_poly.pdbx_seq_one_letter_code
_entity_poly.pdbx_strand_id
1 'polypeptide(L)'
;MTATVPERVRRAVALLDLRGDEAVLEIGPGPGAAAELVLATHPGVRYVALDRSAVAVARTTARNRVAVDDGRLVVRRGELAATGGPNVSGGPFDVAFAVDVNVFWTRVGHAEASALAALLVPGGALWLVHQTPDGGDDRVLDGVRASLDVPALGPVTVVRDGVLAVGARRVADPPG
;
A
#
# COMPACT_ATOMS: atom_id res chain seq x y z
N MET A 1 23.89 -10.91 2.31
CA MET A 1 23.46 -10.65 0.92
C MET A 1 22.02 -10.19 0.98
N THR A 2 21.75 -8.89 0.78
CA THR A 2 20.37 -8.40 0.63
C THR A 2 19.83 -8.99 -0.67
N ALA A 3 18.71 -9.72 -0.60
CA ALA A 3 18.10 -10.31 -1.77
C ALA A 3 17.65 -9.19 -2.73
N THR A 4 17.97 -9.29 -4.02
CA THR A 4 17.58 -8.32 -5.05
C THR A 4 16.09 -7.98 -4.95
N VAL A 5 15.76 -6.68 -4.99
CA VAL A 5 14.35 -6.23 -5.01
C VAL A 5 13.66 -6.80 -6.25
N PRO A 6 12.53 -7.54 -6.11
CA PRO A 6 11.83 -8.10 -7.25
C PRO A 6 11.35 -7.04 -8.25
N GLU A 7 11.31 -7.37 -9.54
CA GLU A 7 10.93 -6.42 -10.59
C GLU A 7 9.54 -5.81 -10.38
N ARG A 8 8.54 -6.62 -10.02
CA ARG A 8 7.20 -6.12 -9.70
C ARG A 8 7.19 -5.07 -8.59
N VAL A 9 8.07 -5.20 -7.59
CA VAL A 9 8.19 -4.25 -6.48
C VAL A 9 8.83 -2.96 -6.97
N ARG A 10 9.86 -3.05 -7.82
CA ARG A 10 10.46 -1.86 -8.45
C ARG A 10 9.44 -1.09 -9.28
N ARG A 11 8.63 -1.79 -10.09
CA ARG A 11 7.55 -1.20 -10.89
C ARG A 11 6.47 -0.56 -10.03
N ALA A 12 6.03 -1.25 -8.98
CA ALA A 12 5.06 -0.73 -8.02
C ALA A 12 5.55 0.56 -7.37
N VAL A 13 6.79 0.58 -6.87
CA VAL A 13 7.38 1.77 -6.22
C VAL A 13 7.56 2.92 -7.21
N ALA A 14 8.02 2.65 -8.43
CA ALA A 14 8.17 3.69 -9.45
C ALA A 14 6.82 4.36 -9.80
N LEU A 15 5.74 3.59 -9.81
CA LEU A 15 4.38 4.09 -10.08
C LEU A 15 3.83 5.00 -8.97
N LEU A 16 4.35 4.92 -7.74
CA LEU A 16 3.89 5.78 -6.65
C LEU A 16 4.24 7.26 -6.87
N ASP A 17 5.24 7.54 -7.71
CA ASP A 17 5.70 8.90 -8.05
C ASP A 17 5.93 9.79 -6.80
N LEU A 18 6.67 9.25 -5.83
CA LEU A 18 6.94 9.92 -4.56
C LEU A 18 7.86 11.14 -4.76
N ARG A 19 7.48 12.27 -4.15
CA ARG A 19 8.22 13.53 -4.11
C ARG A 19 9.40 13.50 -3.15
N GLY A 20 9.34 12.65 -2.13
CA GLY A 20 10.44 12.31 -1.25
C GLY A 20 10.28 12.73 0.22
N ASP A 21 9.14 13.30 0.59
CA ASP A 21 8.78 13.72 1.96
C ASP A 21 7.41 13.19 2.41
N GLU A 22 6.78 12.33 1.61
CA GLU A 22 5.47 11.75 1.90
C GLU A 22 5.45 10.86 3.16
N ALA A 23 4.28 10.81 3.80
CA ALA A 23 3.89 9.73 4.70
C ALA A 23 3.30 8.57 3.88
N VAL A 24 3.95 7.41 3.94
CA VAL A 24 3.60 6.21 3.15
C VAL A 24 3.10 5.09 4.06
N LEU A 25 2.00 4.46 3.66
CA LEU A 25 1.46 3.23 4.27
C LEU A 25 1.56 2.06 3.30
N GLU A 26 2.25 0.99 3.69
CA GLU A 26 2.27 -0.28 2.95
C GLU A 26 1.45 -1.34 3.68
N ILE A 27 0.52 -1.98 2.96
CA ILE A 27 -0.24 -3.13 3.43
C ILE A 27 0.37 -4.41 2.86
N GLY A 28 0.69 -5.35 3.73
CA GLY A 28 1.30 -6.62 3.34
C GLY A 28 2.73 -6.47 2.80
N PRO A 29 3.67 -5.85 3.55
CA PRO A 29 5.05 -5.62 3.09
C PRO A 29 5.85 -6.89 2.78
N GLY A 30 5.36 -8.06 3.22
CA GLY A 30 6.01 -9.34 2.97
C GLY A 30 7.43 -9.37 3.56
N PRO A 31 8.49 -9.51 2.74
CA PRO A 31 9.88 -9.46 3.21
C PRO A 31 10.43 -8.03 3.39
N GLY A 32 9.66 -6.97 3.07
CA GLY A 32 10.05 -5.57 3.27
C GLY A 32 10.89 -4.96 2.16
N ALA A 33 10.80 -5.49 0.93
CA ALA A 33 11.62 -5.02 -0.19
C ALA A 33 11.18 -3.65 -0.75
N ALA A 34 9.89 -3.32 -0.70
CA ALA A 34 9.39 -2.02 -1.13
C ALA A 34 9.83 -0.93 -0.14
N ALA A 35 9.66 -1.18 1.17
CA ALA A 35 10.14 -0.30 2.23
C ALA A 35 11.64 0.00 2.08
N GLU A 36 12.48 -1.01 1.86
CA GLU A 36 13.93 -0.81 1.66
C GLU A 36 14.21 0.11 0.46
N LEU A 37 13.56 -0.15 -0.67
CA LEU A 37 13.75 0.62 -1.90
C LEU A 37 13.33 2.08 -1.72
N VAL A 38 12.15 2.32 -1.15
CA VAL A 38 11.61 3.67 -0.92
C VAL A 38 12.50 4.43 0.06
N LEU A 39 12.84 3.84 1.20
CA LEU A 39 13.57 4.53 2.28
C LEU A 39 15.04 4.82 1.92
N ALA A 40 15.63 3.99 1.06
CA ALA A 40 16.96 4.23 0.49
C ALA A 40 16.96 5.34 -0.57
N THR A 41 15.87 5.47 -1.35
CA THR A 41 15.76 6.46 -2.43
C THR A 41 15.28 7.82 -1.93
N HIS A 42 14.43 7.84 -0.90
CA HIS A 42 13.78 9.03 -0.39
C HIS A 42 14.04 9.22 1.12
N PRO A 43 15.13 9.90 1.52
CA PRO A 43 15.49 10.11 2.93
C PRO A 43 14.42 10.82 3.77
N GLY A 44 13.55 11.64 3.15
CA GLY A 44 12.49 12.39 3.85
C GLY A 44 11.20 11.60 4.10
N VAL A 45 11.00 10.46 3.44
CA VAL A 45 9.77 9.66 3.58
C VAL A 45 9.67 9.08 4.99
N ARG A 46 8.46 9.17 5.56
CA ARG A 46 8.05 8.44 6.76
C ARG A 46 7.20 7.25 6.34
N TYR A 47 7.52 6.06 6.85
CA TYR A 47 6.94 4.84 6.32
C TYR A 47 6.32 3.99 7.42
N VAL A 48 5.10 3.52 7.20
CA VAL A 48 4.42 2.55 8.05
C VAL A 48 4.13 1.29 7.25
N ALA A 49 4.50 0.13 7.77
CA ALA A 49 4.23 -1.16 7.17
C ALA A 49 3.30 -1.97 8.08
N LEU A 50 2.14 -2.38 7.57
CA LEU A 50 1.15 -3.18 8.30
C LEU A 50 1.04 -4.59 7.70
N ASP A 51 1.27 -5.62 8.50
CA ASP A 51 1.03 -7.01 8.11
C ASP A 51 0.33 -7.80 9.22
N ARG A 52 -0.55 -8.74 8.88
CA ARG A 52 -1.15 -9.66 9.86
C ARG A 52 -0.16 -10.74 10.31
N SER A 53 0.79 -11.10 9.44
CA SER A 53 1.76 -12.15 9.62
C SER A 53 2.91 -11.68 10.49
N ALA A 54 3.06 -12.27 11.68
CA ALA A 54 4.21 -12.04 12.55
C ALA A 54 5.54 -12.37 11.85
N VAL A 55 5.54 -13.34 10.94
CA VAL A 55 6.73 -13.70 10.15
C VAL A 55 7.10 -12.60 9.17
N ALA A 56 6.12 -12.01 8.47
CA ALA A 56 6.36 -10.90 7.54
C ALA A 56 6.85 -9.65 8.29
N VAL A 57 6.23 -9.34 9.44
CA VAL A 57 6.68 -8.26 10.34
C VAL A 57 8.14 -8.45 10.74
N ALA A 58 8.51 -9.64 11.23
CA ALA A 58 9.88 -9.92 11.64
C ALA A 58 10.87 -9.79 10.47
N ARG A 59 10.53 -10.30 9.29
CA ARG A 59 11.38 -10.20 8.08
C ARG A 59 11.55 -8.77 7.61
N THR A 60 10.45 -8.00 7.54
CA THR A 60 10.46 -6.60 7.13
C THR A 60 11.30 -5.76 8.11
N THR A 61 11.13 -5.98 9.41
CA THR A 61 11.90 -5.30 10.47
C THR A 61 13.40 -5.63 10.35
N ALA A 62 13.75 -6.91 10.20
CA ALA A 62 15.14 -7.33 10.11
C ALA A 62 15.84 -6.78 8.85
N ARG A 63 15.15 -6.77 7.70
CA ARG A 63 15.67 -6.22 6.45
C ARG A 63 15.93 -4.71 6.53
N ASN A 64 15.05 -4.00 7.22
CA ASN A 64 15.05 -2.53 7.26
C ASN A 64 15.49 -1.98 8.62
N ARG A 65 16.33 -2.73 9.35
CA ARG A 65 16.67 -2.42 10.74
C ARG A 65 17.17 -0.99 10.94
N VAL A 66 18.02 -0.49 10.05
CA VAL A 66 18.55 0.88 10.14
C VAL A 66 17.40 1.90 10.11
N ALA A 67 16.48 1.79 9.16
CA ALA A 67 15.34 2.71 9.07
C ALA A 67 14.36 2.57 10.25
N VAL A 68 14.26 1.38 10.86
CA VAL A 68 13.47 1.17 12.09
C VAL A 68 14.14 1.83 13.28
N ASP A 69 15.44 1.62 13.46
CA ASP A 69 16.24 2.19 14.54
C ASP A 69 16.27 3.74 14.44
N ASP A 70 16.28 4.28 13.22
CA ASP A 70 16.20 5.72 12.93
C ASP A 70 14.76 6.29 13.04
N GLY A 71 13.76 5.45 13.33
CA GLY A 71 12.36 5.87 13.47
C GLY A 71 11.66 6.26 12.15
N ARG A 72 12.30 6.04 11.00
CA ARG A 72 11.75 6.34 9.66
C ARG A 72 10.80 5.25 9.16
N LEU A 73 10.95 4.03 9.67
CA LEU A 73 10.05 2.90 9.41
C LEU A 73 9.41 2.41 10.70
N VAL A 74 8.07 2.36 10.72
CA VAL A 74 7.31 1.69 11.77
C VAL A 74 6.66 0.44 11.19
N VAL A 75 7.05 -0.74 11.68
CA VAL A 75 6.43 -2.02 11.29
C VAL A 75 5.42 -2.43 12.36
N ARG A 76 4.16 -2.65 11.97
CA ARG A 76 3.07 -3.04 12.86
C ARG A 76 2.45 -4.36 12.44
N ARG A 77 2.09 -5.15 13.45
CA ARG A 77 1.26 -6.32 13.26
C ARG A 77 -0.21 -5.93 13.41
N GLY A 78 -1.03 -6.24 12.43
CA GLY A 78 -2.48 -6.01 12.50
C GLY A 78 -3.21 -6.38 11.22
N GLU A 79 -4.53 -6.39 11.30
CA GLU A 79 -5.40 -6.61 10.15
C GLU A 79 -6.05 -5.29 9.73
N LEU A 80 -6.27 -5.15 8.42
CA LEU A 80 -6.87 -3.94 7.87
C LEU A 80 -8.34 -3.78 8.30
N ALA A 81 -9.08 -4.89 8.40
CA ALA A 81 -10.50 -4.93 8.76
C ALA A 81 -10.75 -5.29 10.24
N ALA A 82 -9.85 -4.88 11.15
CA ALA A 82 -10.05 -5.10 12.58
C ALA A 82 -11.25 -4.29 13.12
N THR A 83 -11.95 -4.83 14.11
CA THR A 83 -13.01 -4.11 14.83
C THR A 83 -12.45 -2.83 15.45
N GLY A 84 -12.96 -1.67 15.04
CA GLY A 84 -12.43 -0.34 15.44
C GLY A 84 -11.45 0.28 14.45
N GLY A 85 -11.19 -0.38 13.31
CA GLY A 85 -10.26 0.07 12.29
C GLY A 85 -8.84 -0.49 12.48
N PRO A 86 -7.98 -0.30 11.47
CA PRO A 86 -6.60 -0.76 11.54
C PRO A 86 -5.82 0.00 12.63
N ASN A 87 -5.07 -0.73 13.46
CA ASN A 87 -4.18 -0.12 14.45
C ASN A 87 -2.92 0.45 13.78
N VAL A 88 -3.09 1.57 13.10
CA VAL A 88 -2.06 2.27 12.34
C VAL A 88 -1.97 3.69 12.87
N SER A 89 -0.87 4.00 13.53
CA SER A 89 -0.47 5.37 13.89
C SER A 89 0.60 5.87 12.93
N GLY A 90 0.72 7.19 12.80
CA GLY A 90 1.67 7.83 11.87
C GLY A 90 1.04 8.41 10.61
N GLY A 91 -0.28 8.34 10.47
CA GLY A 91 -1.05 9.05 9.44
C GLY A 91 -1.57 10.42 9.91
N PRO A 92 -2.37 11.11 9.07
CA PRO A 92 -2.84 10.66 7.75
C PRO A 92 -1.69 10.54 6.74
N PHE A 93 -1.87 9.67 5.73
CA PHE A 93 -0.84 9.31 4.75
C PHE A 93 -1.10 9.99 3.40
N ASP A 94 -0.04 10.34 2.68
CA ASP A 94 -0.11 10.86 1.32
C ASP A 94 -0.35 9.73 0.31
N VAL A 95 0.25 8.56 0.57
CA VAL A 95 0.14 7.38 -0.28
C VAL A 95 -0.04 6.13 0.57
N ALA A 96 -1.03 5.32 0.24
CA ALA A 96 -1.20 3.96 0.74
C ALA A 96 -1.09 2.99 -0.43
N PHE A 97 -0.41 1.86 -0.26
CA PHE A 97 -0.31 0.87 -1.31
C PHE A 97 -0.18 -0.57 -0.82
N ALA A 98 -0.43 -1.51 -1.72
CA ALA A 98 -0.25 -2.94 -1.50
C ALA A 98 0.26 -3.63 -2.78
N VAL A 99 1.14 -4.61 -2.63
CA VAL A 99 1.64 -5.44 -3.74
C VAL A 99 1.25 -6.90 -3.50
N ASP A 100 0.53 -7.50 -4.45
CA ASP A 100 0.04 -8.89 -4.42
C ASP A 100 -0.81 -9.24 -3.19
N VAL A 101 -1.59 -8.27 -2.69
CA VAL A 101 -2.57 -8.51 -1.61
C VAL A 101 -3.92 -8.89 -2.22
N ASN A 102 -4.35 -10.14 -1.97
CA ASN A 102 -5.48 -10.73 -2.69
C ASN A 102 -6.88 -10.29 -2.22
N VAL A 103 -6.99 -9.72 -1.01
CA VAL A 103 -8.30 -9.45 -0.38
C VAL A 103 -9.21 -8.58 -1.24
N PHE A 104 -8.63 -7.68 -2.04
CA PHE A 104 -9.35 -6.72 -2.89
C PHE A 104 -9.89 -7.30 -4.20
N TRP A 105 -9.55 -8.54 -4.58
CA TRP A 105 -10.08 -9.14 -5.81
C TRP A 105 -10.68 -10.54 -5.61
N THR A 106 -10.33 -11.22 -4.51
CA THR A 106 -10.99 -12.49 -4.14
C THR A 106 -12.37 -12.29 -3.52
N ARG A 107 -12.68 -11.06 -3.07
CA ARG A 107 -13.99 -10.60 -2.62
C ARG A 107 -14.08 -9.08 -2.80
N VAL A 108 -15.30 -8.53 -2.69
CA VAL A 108 -15.50 -7.08 -2.65
C VAL A 108 -15.05 -6.55 -1.28
N GLY A 109 -14.02 -5.72 -1.28
CA GLY A 109 -13.31 -5.21 -0.10
C GLY A 109 -13.70 -3.78 0.30
N HIS A 110 -14.98 -3.41 0.24
CA HIS A 110 -15.41 -2.04 0.56
C HIS A 110 -14.99 -1.58 1.97
N ALA A 111 -15.03 -2.47 2.96
CA ALA A 111 -14.63 -2.14 4.32
C ALA A 111 -13.13 -1.82 4.39
N GLU A 112 -12.31 -2.65 3.75
CA GLU A 112 -10.86 -2.44 3.63
C GLU A 112 -10.52 -1.16 2.87
N ALA A 113 -11.17 -0.93 1.72
CA ALA A 113 -10.95 0.27 0.91
C ALA A 113 -11.37 1.54 1.66
N SER A 114 -12.52 1.52 2.35
CA SER A 114 -12.98 2.65 3.17
C SER A 114 -12.04 2.93 4.34
N ALA A 115 -11.53 1.87 5.00
CA ALA A 115 -10.56 2.01 6.08
C ALA A 115 -9.23 2.63 5.57
N LEU A 116 -8.74 2.21 4.40
CA LEU A 116 -7.55 2.82 3.79
C LEU A 116 -7.79 4.27 3.38
N ALA A 117 -8.95 4.56 2.76
CA ALA A 117 -9.30 5.92 2.38
C ALA A 117 -9.35 6.85 3.60
N ALA A 118 -9.89 6.40 4.74
CA ALA A 118 -9.93 7.18 5.98
C ALA A 118 -8.54 7.48 6.56
N LEU A 119 -7.53 6.67 6.23
CA LEU A 119 -6.14 6.90 6.65
C LEU A 119 -5.38 7.86 5.73
N LEU A 120 -5.89 8.19 4.54
CA LEU A 120 -5.24 9.10 3.61
C LEU A 120 -5.55 10.55 3.92
N VAL A 121 -4.68 11.50 3.56
CA VAL A 121 -5.08 12.91 3.45
C VAL A 121 -6.10 13.11 2.32
N PRO A 122 -6.94 14.16 2.34
CA PRO A 122 -7.70 14.55 1.15
C PRO A 122 -6.79 14.69 -0.08
N GLY A 123 -7.13 14.03 -1.19
CA GLY A 123 -6.30 13.98 -2.39
C GLY A 123 -5.15 12.96 -2.37
N GLY A 124 -4.89 12.32 -1.22
CA GLY A 124 -3.93 11.22 -1.07
C GLY A 124 -4.31 10.01 -1.93
N ALA A 125 -3.32 9.20 -2.32
CA ALA A 125 -3.49 8.13 -3.29
C ALA A 125 -3.52 6.74 -2.62
N LEU A 126 -4.44 5.89 -3.07
CA LEU A 126 -4.41 4.45 -2.82
C LEU A 126 -4.00 3.73 -4.10
N TRP A 127 -3.01 2.83 -4.02
CA TRP A 127 -2.58 1.98 -5.14
C TRP A 127 -2.58 0.49 -4.75
N LEU A 128 -3.28 -0.32 -5.53
CA LEU A 128 -3.30 -1.77 -5.41
C LEU A 128 -2.63 -2.37 -6.64
N VAL A 129 -1.51 -3.06 -6.43
CA VAL A 129 -0.65 -3.57 -7.50
C VAL A 129 -0.62 -5.08 -7.46
N HIS A 130 -0.82 -5.73 -8.61
CA HIS A 130 -0.80 -7.18 -8.74
C HIS A 130 0.06 -7.59 -9.92
N GLN A 131 0.87 -8.62 -9.72
CA GLN A 131 1.45 -9.36 -10.82
C GLN A 131 0.43 -10.38 -11.32
N THR A 132 0.02 -10.24 -12.58
CA THR A 132 -0.94 -11.13 -13.22
C THR A 132 -0.25 -11.89 -14.35
N PRO A 133 -0.13 -13.23 -14.29
CA PRO A 133 0.35 -14.01 -15.43
C PRO A 133 -0.73 -14.09 -16.52
N ASP A 134 -0.33 -13.86 -17.78
CA ASP A 134 -0.96 -14.33 -19.02
C ASP A 134 -2.51 -14.42 -19.05
N GLY A 135 -3.20 -13.32 -18.75
CA GLY A 135 -4.65 -13.18 -19.00
C GLY A 135 -5.57 -13.22 -17.77
N GLY A 136 -5.03 -13.33 -16.55
CA GLY A 136 -5.80 -13.19 -15.31
C GLY A 136 -6.20 -11.76 -14.94
N ASP A 137 -5.73 -10.76 -15.71
CA ASP A 137 -5.85 -9.35 -15.41
C ASP A 137 -7.28 -8.87 -15.24
N ASP A 138 -8.22 -9.34 -16.08
CA ASP A 138 -9.56 -8.75 -16.10
C ASP A 138 -10.35 -9.13 -14.84
N ARG A 139 -10.22 -10.37 -14.37
CA ARG A 139 -10.81 -10.79 -13.09
C ARG A 139 -10.24 -9.99 -11.92
N VAL A 140 -8.93 -9.78 -11.90
CA VAL A 140 -8.27 -9.00 -10.85
C VAL A 140 -8.73 -7.54 -10.93
N LEU A 141 -8.71 -6.96 -12.13
CA LEU A 141 -9.13 -5.59 -12.39
C LEU A 141 -10.56 -5.34 -11.96
N ASP A 142 -11.50 -6.19 -12.36
CA ASP A 142 -12.92 -6.04 -12.03
C ASP A 142 -13.16 -6.17 -10.52
N GLY A 143 -12.49 -7.15 -9.89
CA GLY A 143 -12.55 -7.32 -8.44
C GLY A 143 -12.00 -6.11 -7.68
N VAL A 144 -10.84 -5.59 -8.09
CA VAL A 144 -10.24 -4.41 -7.47
C VAL A 144 -11.09 -3.16 -7.71
N ARG A 145 -11.59 -2.96 -8.93
CA ARG A 145 -12.51 -1.85 -9.24
C ARG A 145 -13.75 -1.87 -8.36
N ALA A 146 -14.39 -3.03 -8.24
CA ALA A 146 -15.53 -3.20 -7.36
C ALA A 146 -15.16 -2.89 -5.91
N SER A 147 -14.00 -3.34 -5.42
CA SER A 147 -13.55 -3.04 -4.06
C SER A 147 -13.27 -1.55 -3.80
N LEU A 148 -12.82 -0.81 -4.81
CA LEU A 148 -12.53 0.63 -4.70
C LEU A 148 -13.76 1.52 -4.94
N ASP A 149 -14.91 0.96 -5.32
CA ASP A 149 -16.16 1.69 -5.51
C ASP A 149 -16.81 2.05 -4.17
N VAL A 150 -16.16 2.97 -3.45
CA VAL A 150 -16.62 3.48 -2.16
C VAL A 150 -16.70 5.00 -2.21
N PRO A 151 -17.65 5.65 -1.50
CA PRO A 151 -17.87 7.09 -1.59
C PRO A 151 -16.65 7.97 -1.25
N ALA A 152 -15.70 7.43 -0.47
CA ALA A 152 -14.49 8.14 -0.04
C ALA A 152 -13.39 8.18 -1.12
N LEU A 153 -13.54 7.46 -2.23
CA LEU A 153 -12.55 7.40 -3.30
C LEU A 153 -13.12 7.98 -4.60
N GLY A 154 -12.28 8.71 -5.32
CA GLY A 154 -12.61 9.24 -6.64
C GLY A 154 -12.52 8.18 -7.75
N PRO A 155 -12.59 8.61 -9.02
CA PRO A 155 -12.50 7.71 -10.17
C PRO A 155 -11.23 6.85 -10.16
N VAL A 156 -11.40 5.57 -10.49
CA VAL A 156 -10.30 4.61 -10.55
C VAL A 156 -9.41 4.87 -11.76
N THR A 157 -8.10 4.94 -11.52
CA THR A 157 -7.03 4.93 -12.52
C THR A 157 -6.49 3.51 -12.66
N VAL A 158 -6.19 3.09 -13.90
CA VAL A 158 -5.62 1.77 -14.20
C VAL A 158 -4.35 1.95 -15.01
N VAL A 159 -3.27 1.29 -14.59
CA VAL A 159 -1.99 1.28 -15.29
C VAL A 159 -1.57 -0.17 -15.54
N ARG A 160 -1.07 -0.44 -16.75
CA ARG A 160 -0.54 -1.75 -17.16
C ARG A 160 0.87 -1.56 -17.71
N ASP A 161 1.87 -1.76 -16.86
CA ASP A 161 3.31 -1.69 -17.22
C ASP A 161 4.09 -2.80 -16.51
N GLY A 162 4.01 -4.02 -17.04
CA GLY A 162 4.61 -5.21 -16.42
C GLY A 162 3.95 -5.67 -15.10
N VAL A 163 3.03 -4.86 -14.57
CA VAL A 163 2.11 -5.13 -13.46
C VAL A 163 0.76 -4.49 -13.77
N LEU A 164 -0.31 -5.02 -13.16
CA LEU A 164 -1.61 -4.36 -13.11
C LEU A 164 -1.67 -3.51 -11.85
N ALA A 165 -1.71 -2.19 -12.00
CA ALA A 165 -1.91 -1.26 -10.90
C ALA A 165 -3.26 -0.55 -11.04
N VAL A 166 -4.04 -0.56 -9.96
CA VAL A 166 -5.35 0.06 -9.88
C VAL A 166 -5.35 1.01 -8.69
N GLY A 167 -5.68 2.27 -8.90
CA GLY A 167 -5.62 3.27 -7.83
C GLY A 167 -6.71 4.30 -7.90
N ALA A 168 -6.91 5.00 -6.79
CA ALA A 168 -7.88 6.08 -6.67
C ALA A 168 -7.37 7.11 -5.64
N ARG A 169 -7.88 8.34 -5.70
CA ARG A 169 -7.56 9.38 -4.73
C ARG A 169 -8.67 9.54 -3.70
N ARG A 170 -8.32 9.81 -2.44
CA ARG A 170 -9.30 10.18 -1.41
C ARG A 170 -10.00 11.47 -1.82
N VAL A 171 -11.33 11.46 -1.84
CA VAL A 171 -12.11 12.69 -2.06
C VAL A 171 -11.99 13.61 -0.84
N ALA A 172 -12.16 14.91 -1.04
CA ALA A 172 -12.28 15.82 0.08
C ALA A 172 -13.56 15.51 0.86
N ASP A 173 -13.50 15.63 2.19
CA ASP A 173 -14.71 15.60 2.99
C ASP A 173 -15.61 16.76 2.53
N PRO A 174 -16.94 16.56 2.44
CA PRO A 174 -17.84 17.64 2.09
C PRO A 174 -17.67 18.80 3.08
N PRO A 175 -17.76 20.07 2.63
CA PRO A 175 -17.78 21.19 3.56
C PRO A 175 -18.94 20.98 4.53
N GLY A 176 -18.62 20.94 5.83
CA GLY A 176 -19.57 20.75 6.92
C GLY A 176 -20.51 21.93 7.13
#